data_AF-A0ABD0PD67-F1
#
_entry.id   AF-A0ABD0PD67-F1
#
_cell.length_a   1.000
_cell.length_b   1.000
_cell.length_c   1.000
_cell.angle_alpha   90.00
_cell.angle_beta   90.00
_cell.angle_gamma   90.00
#
_symmetry.space_group_name_H-M   'P 1'
#
loop_
_entity.id
_entity.type
_entity.pdbx_description
1 polymer ?
#
loop_
_entity_poly.entity_id
_entity_poly.type
_entity_poly.pdbx_seq_one_letter_code
_entity_poly.pdbx_strand_id
1 'polypeptide(L)' 'PTSGTLTSLNFPGTYPNHTQCEWSLRVPKGQTLLLTFGDFDLERSQDCISGSLTITDTSGATR' A
#
# COMPACT_ATOMS: atom_id res chain seq x y z
N PRO A 1 -19.47 0.50 -0.52
CA PRO A 1 -18.55 0.82 -1.64
C PRO A 1 -17.66 -0.41 -1.90
N THR A 2 -17.48 -0.82 -3.15
CA THR A 2 -16.67 -2.00 -3.54
C THR A 2 -15.29 -1.63 -4.10
N SER A 3 -15.00 -0.33 -4.18
CA SER A 3 -13.71 0.23 -4.60
C SER A 3 -13.40 1.50 -3.79
N GLY A 4 -12.14 1.91 -3.82
CA GLY A 4 -11.65 3.12 -3.17
C GLY A 4 -10.22 3.43 -3.58
N THR A 5 -9.72 4.59 -3.15
CA THR A 5 -8.36 5.04 -3.43
C THR A 5 -7.67 5.37 -2.11
N LEU A 6 -6.43 4.93 -1.98
CA LEU A 6 -5.52 5.30 -0.89
C LEU A 6 -4.37 6.09 -1.49
N THR A 7 -3.88 7.06 -0.72
CA THR A 7 -2.73 7.88 -1.10
C THR A 7 -1.76 7.98 0.07
N SER A 8 -0.51 8.32 -0.23
CA SER A 8 0.44 8.76 0.79
C SER A 8 -0.07 10.02 1.50
N LEU A 9 0.45 10.27 2.70
CA LEU A 9 0.25 11.55 3.37
C LEU A 9 0.75 12.68 2.47
N ASN A 10 -0.03 13.75 2.39
CA ASN A 10 0.21 14.94 1.56
C ASN A 10 0.14 14.77 0.04
N PHE A 11 -0.21 13.59 -0.48
CA PHE A 11 -0.38 13.40 -1.93
C PHE A 11 -1.28 14.51 -2.53
N PRO A 12 -0.88 15.16 -3.65
CA PRO A 12 0.23 14.80 -4.55
C PRO A 12 1.62 15.35 -4.16
N GLY A 13 1.75 15.97 -3.00
CA GLY A 13 3.04 16.39 -2.44
C GLY A 13 3.86 15.23 -1.84
N THR A 14 5.07 15.55 -1.37
CA THR A 14 6.00 14.58 -0.79
C THR A 14 5.48 14.02 0.54
N TYR A 15 5.61 12.71 0.73
CA TYR A 15 5.32 12.07 1.99
C TYR A 15 6.31 12.54 3.09
N PRO A 16 5.88 12.74 4.35
CA PRO A 16 6.79 13.18 5.40
C PRO A 16 7.87 12.14 5.71
N ASN A 17 9.06 12.60 6.09
CA ASN A 17 10.10 11.72 6.63
C ASN A 17 9.63 11.03 7.91
N HIS A 18 10.17 9.84 8.18
CA HIS A 18 9.84 9.03 9.37
C HIS A 18 8.35 8.66 9.49
N THR A 19 7.65 8.59 8.36
CA THR A 19 6.25 8.16 8.33
C THR A 19 6.15 6.65 8.30
N GLN A 20 5.33 6.08 9.19
CA GLN A 20 4.89 4.69 9.12
C GLN A 20 3.37 4.67 8.98
N CYS A 21 2.88 4.17 7.85
CA CYS A 21 1.46 4.01 7.58
C CYS A 21 1.10 2.53 7.50
N GLU A 22 -0.07 2.18 8.03
CA GLU A 22 -0.61 0.83 7.96
C GLU A 22 -2.10 0.89 7.63
N TRP A 23 -2.52 0.07 6.67
CA TRP A 23 -3.92 -0.04 6.26
C TRP A 23 -4.33 -1.50 6.22
N SER A 24 -5.40 -1.85 6.94
CA SER A 24 -6.01 -3.19 6.86
C SER A 24 -7.17 -3.19 5.87
N LEU A 25 -6.96 -3.81 4.71
CA LEU A 25 -7.96 -3.94 3.67
C LEU A 25 -8.70 -5.28 3.80
N ARG A 26 -10.04 -5.25 3.74
CA ARG A 26 -10.90 -6.43 3.87
C ARG A 26 -11.91 -6.48 2.74
N VAL A 27 -12.04 -7.65 2.11
CA VAL A 27 -13.06 -7.95 1.12
C VAL A 27 -13.91 -9.15 1.58
N PRO A 28 -15.17 -9.27 1.14
CA PRO A 28 -15.99 -10.43 1.42
C PRO A 28 -15.34 -11.74 0.98
N LYS A 29 -15.68 -12.85 1.65
CA LYS A 29 -15.18 -14.19 1.30
C LYS A 29 -15.50 -14.53 -0.16
N GLY A 30 -14.52 -15.10 -0.86
CA GLY A 30 -14.65 -15.48 -2.27
C GLY A 30 -14.41 -14.33 -3.26
N GLN A 31 -14.06 -13.13 -2.77
CA GLN A 31 -13.62 -12.02 -3.60
C GLN A 31 -12.11 -11.81 -3.48
N THR A 32 -11.52 -11.23 -4.52
CA THR A 32 -10.10 -10.87 -4.57
C THR A 32 -9.95 -9.36 -4.54
N LEU A 33 -8.99 -8.87 -3.77
CA LEU A 33 -8.62 -7.47 -3.78
C LEU A 33 -7.70 -7.20 -4.98
N LEU A 34 -8.10 -6.31 -5.88
CA LEU A 34 -7.26 -5.81 -6.96
C LEU A 34 -6.66 -4.47 -6.53
N LEU A 35 -5.33 -4.40 -6.49
CA LEU A 35 -4.58 -3.18 -6.20
C LEU A 35 -3.99 -2.62 -7.49
N THR A 36 -4.17 -1.33 -7.72
CA THR A 36 -3.57 -0.61 -8.86
C THR A 36 -2.84 0.62 -8.35
N PHE A 37 -1.63 0.84 -8.87
CA PHE A 37 -0.83 2.02 -8.57
C PHE A 37 -0.98 3.02 -9.69
N GLY A 38 -1.65 4.15 -9.40
CA GLY A 38 -1.78 5.26 -10.34
C GLY A 38 -0.55 6.18 -10.35
N ASP A 39 0.08 6.35 -9.18
CA ASP A 39 1.32 7.09 -8.97
C ASP A 39 2.12 6.37 -7.87
N PHE A 40 3.44 6.30 -8.02
CA PHE A 40 4.31 5.60 -7.09
C PHE A 40 5.72 6.21 -7.09
N ASP A 41 6.05 6.93 -6.02
CA ASP A 41 7.34 7.55 -5.80
C ASP A 41 7.80 7.31 -4.36
N LEU A 42 8.98 6.67 -4.21
CA LEU A 42 9.62 6.34 -2.94
C LEU A 42 11.12 6.61 -3.05
N GLU A 43 11.75 6.90 -1.90
CA GLU A 43 13.20 7.09 -1.81
C GLU A 43 13.96 5.84 -2.26
N ARG A 44 14.74 5.97 -3.34
CA ARG A 44 15.57 4.89 -3.89
C ARG A 44 16.73 4.60 -2.94
N SER A 45 16.84 3.35 -2.52
CA SER A 45 17.93 2.84 -1.69
C SER A 45 18.18 1.35 -1.98
N GLN A 46 19.36 0.86 -1.64
CA GLN A 46 19.65 -0.58 -1.69
C GLN A 46 18.70 -1.31 -0.73
N ASP A 47 18.09 -2.40 -1.18
CA ASP A 47 17.16 -3.23 -0.39
C ASP A 47 15.97 -2.46 0.21
N CYS A 48 15.62 -1.30 -0.37
CA CYS A 48 14.50 -0.44 0.04
C CYS A 48 14.56 0.03 1.52
N ILE A 49 15.76 0.21 2.06
CA ILE A 49 15.95 0.56 3.49
C ILE A 49 15.52 1.98 3.85
N SER A 50 15.54 2.93 2.91
CA SER A 50 15.10 4.31 3.16
C SER A 50 13.58 4.48 3.05
N GLY A 51 12.94 3.73 2.16
CA GLY A 51 11.50 3.83 1.90
C GLY A 51 11.00 2.56 1.23
N SER A 52 9.90 2.02 1.75
CA SER A 52 9.30 0.80 1.24
C SER A 52 7.77 0.84 1.34
N LEU A 53 7.12 0.13 0.41
CA LEU A 53 5.73 -0.27 0.53
C LEU A 53 5.68 -1.80 0.61
N THR A 54 5.10 -2.32 1.68
CA THR A 54 4.94 -3.77 1.88
C THR A 54 3.47 -4.15 1.79
N ILE A 55 3.17 -5.18 1.00
CA ILE A 55 1.85 -5.79 0.90
C ILE A 55 1.94 -7.18 1.53
N THR A 56 1.16 -7.41 2.56
CA THR A 56 1.11 -8.70 3.27
C THR A 56 -0.28 -9.30 3.14
N ASP A 57 -0.36 -10.53 2.61
CA ASP A 57 -1.60 -11.28 2.57
C ASP A 57 -1.76 -12.07 3.88
N THR A 58 -2.70 -11.64 4.73
CA THR A 58 -3.03 -12.29 6.00
C THR A 58 -4.23 -13.24 5.90
N SER A 59 -4.82 -13.39 4.71
CA SER A 59 -6.01 -14.23 4.52
C SER A 59 -5.71 -15.72 4.69
N GLY A 60 -4.43 -16.11 4.69
CA GLY A 60 -3.99 -17.51 4.68
C GLY A 60 -4.44 -18.25 3.40
N ALA A 61 -5.03 -17.53 2.44
CA ALA A 61 -5.33 -18.08 1.12
C ALA A 61 -4.00 -18.23 0.39
N THR A 62 -3.36 -19.38 0.55
CA THR A 62 -2.32 -19.82 -0.37
C THR A 62 -2.89 -19.73 -1.78
N ARG A 63 -2.32 -18.87 -2.61
CA ARG A 63 -2.43 -19.07 -4.05
C ARG A 63 -1.84 -20.42 -4.42
#